data_AF-A0A356TFU7-F1
#
_entry.id   AF-A0A356TFU7-F1
#
_cell.length_a   1.000
_cell.length_b   1.000
_cell.length_c   1.000
_cell.angle_alpha   90.00
_cell.angle_beta   90.00
_cell.angle_gamma   90.00
#
_symmetry.space_group_name_H-M   'P 1'
#
loop_
_entity.id
_entity.type
_entity.pdbx_description
1 polymer ?
#
loop_
_entity_poly.entity_id
_entity_poly.type
_entity_poly.pdbx_seq_one_letter_code
_entity_poly.pdbx_strand_id
1 'polypeptide(L)'
;FHCHFYNCALQHAIEDGMGDAAPGVLTAGAAEVVHAQMKALASQAEDLSAFAERAFSELGFGVLDLSGVSAQGGEAIVRASHYAMGWTAVHGARETPACFFPAGFIQGAVAAAHGLELASVTVA
;
A
#
# COMPACT_ATOMS: atom_id res chain seq x y z
N PHE A 1 -6.69 10.61 -6.74
CA PHE A 1 -7.56 9.90 -5.77
C PHE A 1 -8.91 9.66 -6.41
N HIS A 2 -9.44 8.46 -6.25
CA HIS A 2 -10.75 8.07 -6.76
C HIS A 2 -11.55 7.36 -5.65
N CYS A 3 -12.87 7.29 -5.81
CA CYS A 3 -13.75 6.65 -4.83
C CYS A 3 -13.54 5.13 -4.77
N HIS A 4 -14.06 4.50 -3.70
CA HIS A 4 -13.96 3.05 -3.54
C HIS A 4 -14.60 2.29 -4.71
N PHE A 5 -15.67 2.80 -5.33
CA PHE A 5 -16.27 2.16 -6.51
C PHE A 5 -15.27 2.04 -7.67
N TYR A 6 -14.52 3.10 -7.97
CA TYR A 6 -13.51 3.07 -9.01
C TYR A 6 -12.36 2.13 -8.65
N ASN A 7 -11.80 2.26 -7.43
CA ASN A 7 -10.66 1.45 -7.02
C ASN A 7 -11.01 -0.04 -6.96
N CYS A 8 -12.20 -0.38 -6.45
CA CYS A 8 -12.68 -1.77 -6.41
C CYS A 8 -12.95 -2.31 -7.82
N ALA A 9 -13.59 -1.52 -8.70
CA ALA A 9 -13.83 -1.95 -10.08
C ALA A 9 -12.52 -2.18 -10.85
N LEU A 10 -11.54 -1.29 -10.68
CA LEU A 10 -10.22 -1.44 -11.29
C LEU A 10 -9.50 -2.70 -10.77
N GLN A 11 -9.46 -2.87 -9.45
CA GLN A 11 -8.86 -4.06 -8.83
C GLN A 11 -9.54 -5.34 -9.31
N HIS A 12 -10.87 -5.36 -9.32
CA HIS A 12 -11.65 -6.51 -9.75
C HIS A 12 -11.40 -6.84 -11.24
N ALA A 13 -11.33 -5.82 -12.11
CA ALA A 13 -11.00 -6.04 -13.52
C ALA A 13 -9.59 -6.62 -13.72
N ILE A 14 -8.63 -6.22 -12.89
CA ILE A 14 -7.26 -6.77 -12.92
C ILE A 14 -7.25 -8.21 -12.38
N GLU A 15 -7.94 -8.48 -11.26
CA GLU A 15 -8.10 -9.83 -10.71
C GLU A 15 -8.76 -10.78 -11.72
N ASP A 16 -9.83 -10.36 -12.37
CA ASP A 16 -10.54 -11.15 -13.39
C ASP A 16 -9.68 -11.39 -14.64
N GLY A 17 -8.92 -10.38 -15.08
CA GLY A 17 -8.12 -10.46 -16.29
C GLY A 17 -6.80 -11.22 -16.13
N MET A 18 -6.23 -11.22 -14.92
CA MET A 18 -4.88 -11.75 -14.67
C MET A 18 -4.83 -12.95 -13.73
N GLY A 19 -5.92 -13.29 -13.04
CA GLY A 19 -6.00 -14.41 -12.11
C GLY A 19 -4.89 -14.35 -11.06
N ASP A 20 -4.13 -15.44 -10.92
CA ASP A 20 -3.08 -15.60 -9.90
C ASP A 20 -1.94 -14.55 -10.00
N ALA A 21 -1.77 -13.90 -11.15
CA ALA A 21 -0.77 -12.85 -11.33
C ALA A 21 -1.22 -11.48 -10.79
N ALA A 22 -2.53 -11.28 -10.56
CA ALA A 22 -3.09 -9.98 -10.19
C ALA A 22 -2.52 -9.40 -8.88
N PRO A 23 -2.37 -10.17 -7.77
CA PRO A 23 -1.80 -9.64 -6.53
C PRO A 23 -0.43 -9.00 -6.73
N GLY A 24 0.45 -9.68 -7.48
CA GLY A 24 1.81 -9.21 -7.76
C GLY A 24 1.80 -7.89 -8.54
N VAL A 25 0.96 -7.78 -9.57
CA VAL A 25 0.87 -6.54 -10.38
C VAL A 25 0.29 -5.38 -9.58
N LEU A 26 -0.78 -5.62 -8.81
CA LEU A 26 -1.43 -4.59 -7.99
C LEU A 26 -0.50 -4.04 -6.91
N THR A 27 0.24 -4.94 -6.24
CA THR A 27 1.20 -4.56 -5.20
C THR A 27 2.44 -3.91 -5.78
N ALA A 28 3.06 -4.49 -6.82
CA ALA A 28 4.27 -3.94 -7.42
C ALA A 28 4.04 -2.55 -8.04
N GLY A 29 2.93 -2.35 -8.75
CA GLY A 29 2.60 -1.06 -9.35
C GLY A 29 2.48 0.06 -8.31
N ALA A 30 1.85 -0.23 -7.16
CA ALA A 30 1.81 0.72 -6.05
C ALA A 30 3.20 0.95 -5.42
N ALA A 31 3.97 -0.12 -5.22
CA ALA A 31 5.30 -0.06 -4.60
C ALA A 31 6.29 0.78 -5.41
N GLU A 32 6.34 0.60 -6.73
CA GLU A 32 7.22 1.36 -7.61
C GLU A 32 6.92 2.87 -7.57
N VAL A 33 5.65 3.23 -7.70
CA VAL A 33 5.22 4.63 -7.70
C VAL A 33 5.48 5.28 -6.35
N VAL A 34 5.11 4.61 -5.24
CA VAL A 34 5.30 5.16 -3.90
C VAL A 34 6.77 5.28 -3.57
N HIS A 35 7.60 4.28 -3.88
CA HIS A 35 9.04 4.36 -3.67
C HIS A 35 9.67 5.55 -4.40
N ALA A 36 9.32 5.74 -5.68
CA ALA A 36 9.82 6.87 -6.47
C ALA A 36 9.39 8.23 -5.89
N GLN A 37 8.12 8.36 -5.47
CA GLN A 37 7.59 9.58 -4.87
C GLN A 37 8.27 9.89 -3.53
N MET A 38 8.41 8.90 -2.66
CA MET A 38 9.03 9.06 -1.35
C MET A 38 10.50 9.45 -1.46
N LYS A 39 11.25 8.83 -2.39
CA LYS A 39 12.64 9.25 -2.68
C LYS A 39 12.73 10.68 -3.19
N ALA A 40 11.81 11.12 -4.04
CA ALA A 40 11.79 12.50 -4.55
C ALA A 40 11.48 13.53 -3.45
N LEU A 41 10.75 13.11 -2.40
CA LEU A 41 10.37 13.95 -1.26
C LEU A 41 11.26 13.77 -0.03
N ALA A 42 12.25 12.88 -0.08
CA ALA A 42 13.09 12.51 1.06
C ALA A 42 13.77 13.70 1.74
N SER A 43 14.24 14.69 0.95
CA SER A 43 14.89 15.89 1.49
C SER A 43 13.92 16.86 2.18
N GLN A 44 12.61 16.68 2.03
CA GLN A 44 11.56 17.52 2.60
C GLN A 44 10.96 16.93 3.88
N ALA A 45 11.36 15.72 4.26
CA ALA A 45 10.88 15.02 5.45
C ALA A 45 12.05 14.72 6.40
N GLU A 46 11.91 15.12 7.66
CA GLU A 46 12.84 14.73 8.73
C GLU A 46 12.73 13.24 9.05
N ASP A 47 11.51 12.71 9.00
CA ASP A 47 11.18 11.29 9.17
C ASP A 47 10.24 10.86 8.04
N LEU A 48 10.77 10.03 7.14
CA LEU A 48 10.05 9.49 5.99
C LEU A 48 8.96 8.49 6.37
N SER A 49 9.13 7.74 7.47
CA SER A 49 8.11 6.80 7.95
C SER A 49 6.90 7.57 8.50
N ALA A 50 7.15 8.56 9.35
CA ALA A 50 6.09 9.43 9.86
C ALA A 50 5.40 10.23 8.72
N PHE A 51 6.16 10.63 7.69
CA PHE A 51 5.58 11.22 6.49
C PHE A 51 4.67 10.24 5.74
N ALA A 52 5.08 8.97 5.60
CA ALA A 52 4.29 7.93 4.96
C ALA A 52 2.94 7.69 5.65
N GLU A 53 2.94 7.58 6.97
CA GLU A 53 1.73 7.38 7.77
C GLU A 53 0.74 8.55 7.62
N ARG A 54 1.25 9.79 7.68
CA ARG A 54 0.44 10.99 7.47
C ARG A 54 -0.10 11.04 6.06
N ALA A 55 0.74 10.85 5.04
CA ALA A 55 0.32 10.85 3.65
C ALA A 55 -0.76 9.79 3.41
N PHE A 56 -0.57 8.56 3.89
CA PHE A 56 -1.57 7.50 3.75
C PHE A 56 -2.94 7.90 4.32
N SER A 57 -2.94 8.56 5.49
CA SER A 57 -4.14 9.01 6.17
C SER A 57 -4.80 10.21 5.50
N GLU A 58 -4.03 11.25 5.14
CA GLU A 58 -4.51 12.46 4.47
C GLU A 58 -5.09 12.16 3.09
N LEU A 59 -4.57 11.13 2.43
CA LEU A 59 -5.07 10.64 1.14
C LEU A 59 -6.31 9.75 1.27
N GLY A 60 -6.76 9.48 2.50
CA GLY A 60 -8.00 8.77 2.79
C GLY A 60 -7.92 7.26 2.62
N PHE A 61 -6.73 6.66 2.69
CA PHE A 61 -6.55 5.21 2.52
C PHE A 61 -6.79 4.39 3.79
N GLY A 62 -6.84 5.05 4.94
CA GLY A 62 -7.01 4.45 6.26
C GLY A 62 -6.03 5.06 7.24
N VAL A 63 -5.76 4.38 8.36
CA VAL A 63 -4.74 4.78 9.33
C VAL A 63 -3.62 3.76 9.29
N LEU A 64 -2.43 4.19 8.90
CA LEU A 64 -1.22 3.37 8.81
C LEU A 64 -0.36 3.58 10.06
N ASP A 65 0.19 2.47 10.57
CA ASP A 65 1.08 2.41 11.73
C ASP A 65 2.30 1.56 11.34
N LEU A 66 3.46 2.21 11.25
CA LEU A 66 4.77 1.67 10.91
C LEU A 66 5.69 1.60 12.14
N SER A 67 5.19 1.88 13.34
CA SER A 67 6.02 1.90 14.56
C SER A 67 6.69 0.56 14.87
N GLY A 68 6.12 -0.54 14.38
CA GLY A 68 6.67 -1.89 14.48
C GLY A 68 7.62 -2.28 13.34
N VAL A 69 7.93 -1.38 12.40
CA VAL A 69 8.74 -1.67 11.20
C VAL A 69 10.13 -1.06 11.31
N SER A 70 11.13 -1.86 10.93
CA SER A 70 12.54 -1.45 10.84
C SER A 70 13.17 -1.90 9.52
N ALA A 71 14.42 -1.53 9.29
CA ALA A 71 15.21 -2.01 8.17
C ALA A 71 15.41 -3.55 8.17
N GLN A 72 15.22 -4.22 9.32
CA GLN A 72 15.29 -5.67 9.47
C GLN A 72 13.93 -6.35 9.29
N GLY A 73 12.89 -5.58 8.98
CA GLY A 73 11.50 -6.04 8.91
C GLY A 73 10.68 -5.63 10.14
N GLY A 74 9.48 -6.16 10.23
CA GLY A 74 8.52 -5.84 11.29
C GLY A 74 7.07 -5.97 10.83
N GLU A 75 6.15 -5.45 11.64
CA GLU A 75 4.71 -5.47 11.37
C GLU A 75 4.19 -4.06 11.11
N ALA A 76 3.46 -3.89 9.99
CA ALA A 76 2.72 -2.69 9.67
C ALA A 76 1.23 -2.96 9.88
N ILE A 77 0.52 -2.02 10.51
CA ILE A 77 -0.91 -2.15 10.80
C ILE A 77 -1.69 -1.10 10.03
N VAL A 78 -2.69 -1.54 9.26
CA VAL A 78 -3.65 -0.64 8.59
C VAL A 78 -5.02 -0.78 9.24
N ARG A 79 -5.51 0.28 9.86
CA ARG A 79 -6.86 0.36 10.45
C ARG A 79 -7.80 1.12 9.51
N ALA A 80 -9.08 0.73 9.49
CA ALA A 80 -10.11 1.33 8.63
C ALA A 80 -9.69 1.45 7.15
N SER A 81 -9.09 0.38 6.60
CA SER A 81 -8.58 0.40 5.22
C SER A 81 -9.70 0.70 4.22
N HIS A 82 -9.50 1.75 3.43
CA HIS A 82 -10.41 2.12 2.34
C HIS A 82 -10.62 0.97 1.35
N TYR A 83 -9.56 0.20 1.08
CA TYR A 83 -9.60 -0.92 0.14
C TYR A 83 -10.35 -2.12 0.72
N ALA A 84 -10.09 -2.52 1.96
CA ALA A 84 -10.83 -3.64 2.58
C ALA A 84 -12.31 -3.31 2.80
N MET A 85 -12.60 -2.12 3.33
CA MET A 85 -13.97 -1.68 3.59
C MET A 85 -14.73 -1.45 2.29
N GLY A 86 -14.09 -0.80 1.30
CA GLY A 86 -14.64 -0.57 -0.03
C GLY A 86 -14.96 -1.88 -0.73
N TRP A 87 -14.04 -2.84 -0.70
CA TRP A 87 -14.27 -4.17 -1.27
C TRP A 87 -15.47 -4.85 -0.61
N THR A 88 -15.50 -4.88 0.72
CA THR A 88 -16.60 -5.51 1.47
C THR A 88 -17.94 -4.87 1.13
N ALA A 89 -17.99 -3.55 0.97
CA ALA A 89 -19.21 -2.82 0.63
C ALA A 89 -19.71 -3.11 -0.80
N VAL A 90 -18.81 -3.32 -1.76
CA VAL A 90 -19.16 -3.51 -3.18
C VAL A 90 -19.36 -4.98 -3.54
N HIS A 91 -18.50 -5.86 -3.05
CA HIS A 91 -18.41 -7.27 -3.46
C HIS A 91 -18.72 -8.26 -2.33
N GLY A 92 -18.85 -7.79 -1.08
CA GLY A 92 -19.04 -8.65 0.08
C GLY A 92 -17.72 -9.18 0.67
N ALA A 93 -17.84 -10.03 1.70
CA ALA A 93 -16.70 -10.62 2.38
C ALA A 93 -15.94 -11.61 1.48
N ARG A 94 -14.61 -11.67 1.64
CA ARG A 94 -13.72 -12.61 0.96
C ARG A 94 -12.73 -13.24 1.95
N GLU A 95 -12.25 -14.43 1.62
CA GLU A 95 -11.19 -15.13 2.39
C GLU A 95 -9.78 -14.75 1.91
N THR A 96 -9.68 -14.13 0.74
CA THR A 96 -8.40 -13.67 0.16
C THR A 96 -8.09 -12.22 0.54
N PRO A 97 -6.82 -11.78 0.59
CA PRO A 97 -6.48 -10.40 0.98
C PRO A 97 -6.97 -9.36 -0.04
N ALA A 98 -7.64 -8.28 0.37
CA ALA A 98 -8.08 -7.21 -0.56
C ALA A 98 -7.12 -6.01 -0.65
N CYS A 99 -6.17 -5.90 0.27
CA CYS A 99 -5.32 -4.71 0.46
C CYS A 99 -4.03 -4.72 -0.37
N PHE A 100 -4.09 -5.02 -1.67
CA PHE A 100 -2.89 -5.07 -2.51
C PHE A 100 -2.24 -3.70 -2.71
N PHE A 101 -3.03 -2.65 -2.92
CA PHE A 101 -2.51 -1.28 -3.01
C PHE A 101 -1.88 -0.81 -1.68
N PRO A 102 -2.55 -0.94 -0.51
CA PRO A 102 -1.89 -0.66 0.77
C PRO A 102 -0.60 -1.45 1.00
N ALA A 103 -0.56 -2.73 0.65
CA ALA A 103 0.65 -3.54 0.76
C ALA A 103 1.79 -2.96 -0.10
N GLY A 104 1.51 -2.58 -1.35
CA GLY A 104 2.49 -1.94 -2.22
C GLY A 104 2.93 -0.57 -1.71
N PHE A 105 2.00 0.23 -1.19
CA PHE A 105 2.32 1.51 -0.55
C PHE A 105 3.32 1.32 0.61
N ILE A 106 3.06 0.36 1.49
CA ILE A 106 3.94 0.04 2.62
C ILE A 106 5.30 -0.42 2.11
N GLN A 107 5.35 -1.33 1.14
CA GLN A 107 6.59 -1.82 0.56
C GLN A 107 7.46 -0.67 0.02
N GLY A 108 6.87 0.22 -0.78
CA GLY A 108 7.59 1.36 -1.37
C GLY A 108 8.02 2.40 -0.34
N ALA A 109 7.17 2.70 0.64
CA ALA A 109 7.46 3.66 1.70
C ALA A 109 8.58 3.16 2.63
N VAL A 110 8.51 1.90 3.06
CA VAL A 110 9.52 1.27 3.92
C VAL A 110 10.87 1.18 3.22
N ALA A 111 10.88 0.80 1.93
CA ALA A 111 12.10 0.80 1.13
C ALA A 111 12.76 2.20 1.10
N ALA A 112 11.97 3.24 0.83
CA ALA A 112 12.48 4.60 0.80
C ALA A 112 12.94 5.11 2.17
N ALA A 113 12.17 4.87 3.22
CA ALA A 113 12.45 5.35 4.58
C ALA A 113 13.73 4.74 5.17
N HIS A 114 14.05 3.51 4.81
CA HIS A 114 15.25 2.81 5.30
C HIS A 114 16.39 2.74 4.28
N GLY A 115 16.25 3.39 3.12
CA GLY A 115 17.29 3.40 2.07
C GLY A 115 17.58 2.00 1.49
N LEU A 116 16.57 1.15 1.41
CA LEU A 116 16.67 -0.21 0.89
C LEU A 116 16.35 -0.25 -0.61
N GLU A 117 16.87 -1.24 -1.30
CA GLU A 117 16.42 -1.55 -2.66
C GLU A 117 14.99 -2.08 -2.62
N LEU A 118 14.10 -1.55 -3.47
CA LEU A 118 12.68 -1.91 -3.46
C LEU A 118 12.46 -3.43 -3.57
N ALA A 119 13.24 -4.09 -4.43
CA ALA A 119 13.18 -5.54 -4.64
C ALA A 119 13.61 -6.37 -3.42
N SER A 120 14.25 -5.76 -2.41
CA SER A 120 14.65 -6.43 -1.17
C SER A 120 13.58 -6.38 -0.08
N VAL A 121 12.54 -5.54 -0.25
CA VAL A 121 11.42 -5.42 0.70
C VAL A 121 10.26 -6.26 0.19
N THR A 122 9.67 -7.06 1.08
CA THR A 122 8.47 -7.86 0.80
C THR A 122 7.39 -7.57 1.84
N VAL A 123 6.14 -7.65 1.41
CA VAL A 123 4.96 -7.49 2.28
C VAL A 123 4.04 -8.68 1.99
N ALA A 124 3.59 -9.35 3.06
CA ALA A 124 2.76 -10.55 3.01
C ALA A 124 1.34 -10.25 3.50
#